data_AF-T0ZMG8-F1
#
_entry.id   AF-T0ZMG8-F1
#
_cell.length_a   1.000
_cell.length_b   1.000
_cell.length_c   1.000
_cell.angle_alpha   90.00
_cell.angle_beta   90.00
_cell.angle_gamma   90.00
#
_symmetry.space_group_name_H-M   'P 1'
#
loop_
_entity.id
_entity.type
_entity.pdbx_description
1 polymer ?
#
loop_
_entity_poly.entity_id
_entity_poly.type
_entity_poly.pdbx_seq_one_letter_code
_entity_poly.pdbx_strand_id
1 'polypeptide(L)'
;MCVRAGGRLRGRVRRHPRSLLVVVSAPGRARGFRNFPGVDVVPIHSLGTEHLAPGGVPGRLTLFTPSTLKLLGERYAPAGLPAGAGRGP
;
A
#
# COMPACT_ATOMS: atom_id res chain seq x y z
N MET A 1 -1.78 18.24 6.61
CA MET A 1 -1.66 18.88 5.27
C MET A 1 -0.93 20.19 5.48
N CYS A 2 0.19 20.44 4.79
CA CYS A 2 0.94 21.69 4.93
C CYS A 2 1.07 22.40 3.57
N VAL A 3 1.17 23.74 3.60
CA VAL A 3 1.43 24.56 2.42
C VAL A 3 2.92 24.44 2.10
N ARG A 4 3.27 24.17 0.84
CA ARG A 4 4.68 24.12 0.43
C ARG A 4 5.26 25.54 0.46
N ALA A 5 6.48 25.66 0.98
CA ALA A 5 7.21 26.93 1.03
C ALA A 5 7.57 27.47 -0.37
N GLY A 6 7.63 26.60 -1.39
CA GLY A 6 7.90 26.97 -2.79
C GLY A 6 7.08 26.16 -3.78
N GLY A 7 6.94 26.67 -5.00
CA GLY A 7 6.21 25.98 -6.09
C GLY A 7 4.68 26.14 -6.08
N ARG A 8 4.15 27.06 -5.26
CA ARG A 8 2.71 27.38 -5.20
C ARG A 8 2.18 27.86 -6.55
N LEU A 9 2.92 28.72 -7.23
CA LEU A 9 2.57 29.24 -8.57
C LEU A 9 2.66 28.18 -9.69
N ARG A 10 3.31 27.04 -9.43
CA ARG A 10 3.43 25.91 -10.38
C ARG A 10 2.41 24.80 -10.11
N GLY A 11 1.30 25.11 -9.42
CA GLY A 11 0.21 24.17 -9.11
C GLY A 11 0.49 23.19 -7.97
N ARG A 12 1.66 23.23 -7.33
CA ARG A 12 2.07 22.30 -6.26
C ARG A 12 1.92 22.93 -4.88
N VAL A 13 0.71 23.37 -4.54
CA VAL A 13 0.45 24.20 -3.35
C VAL A 13 0.58 23.44 -2.03
N ARG A 14 0.15 22.18 -1.98
CA ARG A 14 0.00 21.44 -0.71
C ARG A 14 0.77 20.12 -0.72
N ARG A 15 1.30 19.78 0.46
CA ARG A 15 1.90 18.49 0.76
C ARG A 15 1.00 17.77 1.77
N HIS A 16 0.59 16.57 1.40
CA HIS A 16 -0.13 15.67 2.30
C HIS A 16 0.87 14.70 2.93
N PRO A 17 0.83 14.52 4.26
CA PRO A 17 1.57 13.43 4.89
C PRO A 17 1.00 12.10 4.40
N ARG A 18 1.87 11.12 4.17
CA ARG A 18 1.48 9.73 3.87
C ARG A 18 1.29 9.01 5.21
N SER A 19 0.13 8.42 5.43
CA SER A 19 -0.16 7.69 6.67
C SER A 19 -0.26 6.21 6.40
N LEU A 20 -1.40 5.76 5.88
CA LEU A 20 -1.72 4.35 5.69
C LEU A 20 -1.61 3.96 4.21
N LEU A 21 -1.20 2.72 3.98
CA LEU A 21 -1.33 2.05 2.69
C LEU A 21 -2.33 0.91 2.86
N VAL A 22 -3.37 0.88 2.03
CA VAL A 22 -4.36 -0.21 2.00
C VAL A 22 -4.13 -1.02 0.72
N VAL A 23 -3.80 -2.29 0.88
CA VAL A 23 -3.55 -3.20 -0.24
C VAL A 23 -4.75 -4.09 -0.46
N VAL A 24 -5.35 -3.98 -1.65
CA VAL A 24 -6.56 -4.73 -2.02
C VAL A 24 -6.33 -5.65 -3.22
N SER A 25 -7.08 -6.75 -3.25
CA SER A 25 -7.08 -7.67 -4.39
C SER A 25 -7.98 -7.13 -5.52
N ALA A 26 -9.10 -6.48 -5.16
CA ALA A 26 -10.04 -5.91 -6.12
C ALA A 26 -10.28 -4.41 -5.83
N PRO A 27 -10.23 -3.54 -6.85
CA PRO A 27 -10.33 -2.09 -6.68
C PRO A 27 -11.70 -1.61 -6.15
N GLY A 28 -12.76 -2.40 -6.35
CA GLY A 28 -14.12 -2.04 -5.95
C GLY A 28 -14.35 -1.95 -4.43
N ARG A 29 -13.61 -2.74 -3.63
CA ARG A 29 -13.84 -2.84 -2.18
C ARG A 29 -13.23 -1.70 -1.36
N ALA A 30 -12.44 -0.82 -1.98
CA ALA A 30 -11.71 0.25 -1.27
C ALA A 30 -12.02 1.67 -1.76
N ARG A 31 -13.14 1.87 -2.48
CA ARG A 31 -13.57 3.23 -2.88
C ARG A 31 -13.73 4.18 -1.70
N GLY A 32 -14.21 3.71 -0.55
CA GLY A 32 -14.38 4.53 0.66
C GLY A 32 -13.07 5.08 1.23
N PHE A 33 -11.97 4.37 1.07
CA PHE A 33 -10.66 4.79 1.61
C PHE A 33 -10.00 5.90 0.80
N ARG A 34 -10.39 6.09 -0.48
CA ARG A 34 -9.80 7.10 -1.36
C ARG A 34 -10.13 8.55 -0.96
N ASN A 35 -11.16 8.75 -0.14
CA ASN A 35 -11.54 10.07 0.35
C ASN A 35 -10.75 10.50 1.59
N PHE A 36 -10.02 9.59 2.23
CA PHE A 36 -9.26 9.92 3.43
C PHE A 36 -7.90 10.55 3.07
N PRO A 37 -7.58 11.74 3.62
CA PRO A 37 -6.31 12.39 3.31
C PRO A 37 -5.13 11.59 3.90
N GLY A 38 -4.18 11.21 3.04
CA GLY A 38 -2.97 10.49 3.43
C GLY A 38 -3.06 8.96 3.36
N VAL A 39 -4.25 8.43 3.07
CA VAL A 39 -4.47 7.00 2.82
C VAL A 39 -4.35 6.73 1.32
N ASP A 40 -3.44 5.82 0.96
CA ASP A 40 -3.35 5.33 -0.42
C ASP A 40 -3.95 3.94 -0.52
N VAL A 41 -4.69 3.69 -1.60
CA VAL A 41 -5.23 2.38 -1.93
C VAL A 41 -4.51 1.88 -3.17
N VAL A 42 -3.87 0.72 -3.07
CA VAL A 42 -3.12 0.13 -4.18
C VAL A 42 -3.55 -1.31 -4.38
N PRO A 43 -3.83 -1.73 -5.62
CA PRO A 43 -4.11 -3.12 -5.89
C PRO A 43 -2.83 -3.95 -5.87
N ILE A 44 -2.94 -5.22 -5.45
CA ILE A 44 -1.77 -6.09 -5.25
C ILE A 44 -0.89 -6.21 -6.50
N HIS A 45 -1.48 -6.20 -7.70
CA HIS A 45 -0.76 -6.28 -8.96
C HIS A 45 0.13 -5.07 -9.22
N SER A 46 -0.26 -3.88 -8.75
CA SER A 46 0.46 -2.62 -8.94
C SER A 46 1.23 -2.17 -7.68
N LEU A 47 1.43 -3.05 -6.70
CA LEU A 47 2.25 -2.76 -5.54
C LEU A 47 3.72 -2.58 -5.94
N GLY A 48 4.29 -1.42 -5.61
CA GLY A 48 5.67 -1.07 -5.92
C GLY A 48 6.39 -0.45 -4.73
N THR A 49 7.72 -0.35 -4.82
CA THR A 49 8.58 0.09 -3.71
C THR A 49 8.29 1.51 -3.24
N GLU A 50 7.90 2.42 -4.15
CA GLU A 50 7.53 3.80 -3.79
C GLU A 50 6.30 3.86 -2.87
N HIS A 51 5.38 2.90 -3.00
CA HIS A 51 4.19 2.85 -2.16
C HIS A 51 4.52 2.40 -0.73
N LEU A 52 5.44 1.44 -0.58
CA LEU A 52 5.89 0.89 0.69
C LEU A 52 6.93 1.79 1.39
N ALA A 53 7.77 2.47 0.61
CA ALA A 53 8.86 3.31 1.08
C ALA A 53 8.80 4.70 0.41
N PRO A 54 7.86 5.57 0.82
CA PRO A 54 7.76 6.91 0.26
C PRO A 54 9.00 7.73 0.62
N GLY A 55 9.79 8.11 -0.39
CA GLY A 55 11.05 8.82 -0.20
C GLY A 55 12.22 7.95 0.29
N GLY A 56 12.13 6.62 0.10
CA GLY A 56 13.21 5.69 0.41
C GLY A 56 13.29 5.24 1.87
N VAL A 57 12.34 5.66 2.72
CA VAL A 57 12.24 5.21 4.11
C VAL A 57 11.30 4.00 4.19
N PRO A 58 11.79 2.79 4.50
CA PRO A 58 10.94 1.62 4.68
C PRO A 58 10.11 1.73 5.96
N GLY A 59 8.99 1.00 6.03
CA GLY A 59 8.18 0.91 7.25
C GLY A 59 6.88 1.72 7.23
N ARG A 60 6.28 1.93 6.05
CA ARG A 60 4.93 2.48 5.98
C ARG A 60 3.91 1.49 6.54
N LEU A 61 3.03 1.97 7.42
CA LEU A 61 1.94 1.17 7.97
C LEU A 61 0.99 0.70 6.85
N THR A 62 0.98 -0.60 6.62
CA THR A 62 0.27 -1.22 5.49
C THR A 62 -0.76 -2.22 5.98
N LEU A 63 -2.01 -2.07 5.52
CA LEU A 63 -3.13 -2.97 5.81
C LEU A 63 -3.32 -3.94 4.65
N PHE A 64 -3.32 -5.23 4.97
CA PHE A 64 -3.59 -6.29 4.02
C PHE A 64 -4.93 -6.96 4.31
N THR A 65 -5.67 -7.27 3.24
CA THR A 65 -6.83 -8.13 3.35
C THR A 65 -6.39 -9.60 3.34
N PRO A 66 -7.16 -10.53 3.92
CA PRO A 66 -6.80 -11.95 3.93
C PRO A 66 -6.56 -12.52 2.53
N SER A 67 -7.31 -12.04 1.53
CA SER A 67 -7.13 -12.41 0.12
C SER A 67 -5.83 -11.88 -0.48
N THR A 68 -5.34 -10.71 -0.08
CA THR A 68 -4.08 -10.18 -0.61
C THR A 68 -2.87 -10.86 0.00
N LEU A 69 -2.95 -11.32 1.24
CA LEU A 69 -1.88 -12.12 1.86
C LEU A 69 -1.65 -13.45 1.12
N LYS A 70 -2.71 -14.12 0.67
CA LYS A 70 -2.59 -15.35 -0.13
C LYS A 70 -1.85 -15.09 -1.45
N LEU A 71 -2.28 -14.05 -2.18
CA LEU A 71 -1.65 -13.65 -3.45
C LEU A 71 -0.22 -13.13 -3.26
N LEU A 72 0.09 -12.49 -2.13
CA LEU A 72 1.45 -12.10 -1.76
C LEU A 72 2.33 -13.31 -1.51
N GLY A 73 1.80 -14.30 -0.81
CA GLY A 73 2.47 -15.59 -0.57
C GLY A 73 2.81 -16.28 -1.88
N GLU A 74 1.90 -16.31 -2.84
CA GLU A 74 2.17 -16.86 -4.18
C GLU A 74 3.22 -16.05 -4.94
N ARG A 75 3.15 -14.71 -4.87
CA ARG A 75 4.06 -13.82 -5.62
C ARG A 75 5.49 -13.79 -5.08
N TYR A 76 5.66 -13.95 -3.78
CA TYR A 76 6.95 -13.90 -3.09
C TYR A 76 7.34 -15.22 -2.43
N ALA A 77 6.67 -16.33 -2.79
CA ALA A 77 7.04 -17.65 -2.31
C ALA A 77 8.54 -17.87 -2.57
N PRO A 78 9.35 -18.16 -1.54
CA PRO A 78 10.71 -18.59 -1.78
C PRO A 78 10.63 -19.90 -2.56
N ALA A 79 11.41 -20.00 -3.64
CA ALA A 79 11.60 -21.24 -4.38
C ALA A 79 12.19 -22.29 -3.42
N GLY A 80 11.34 -23.04 -2.73
CA GLY A 80 11.76 -24.05 -1.75
C GLY A 80 10.83 -24.37 -0.58
N LEU A 81 9.70 -23.67 -0.37
CA LEU A 81 8.75 -24.08 0.68
C LEU A 81 7.52 -24.76 0.07
N PRO A 82 7.34 -26.09 0.21
CA PRO A 82 6.11 -26.73 -0.21
C PRO A 82 4.94 -26.16 0.61
N ALA A 83 3.86 -25.80 -0.07
CA ALA A 83 2.61 -25.36 0.52
C ALA A 83 2.03 -26.48 1.40
N GLY A 84 2.43 -26.50 2.68
CA GLY A 84 2.06 -27.57 3.61
C GLY A 84 2.52 -27.37 5.05
N ALA A 85 2.97 -26.18 5.45
CA ALA A 85 3.35 -25.92 6.84
C ALA A 85 2.15 -25.42 7.65
N GLY A 86 1.35 -26.38 8.13
CA GLY A 86 0.66 -26.34 9.42
C GLY A 86 -0.44 -25.29 9.61
N ARG A 87 -1.69 -25.68 9.28
CA ARG A 87 -2.78 -25.43 10.23
C ARG A 87 -3.91 -26.45 10.10
N GLY A 88 -3.89 -27.41 11.01
CA GLY A 88 -5.08 -28.07 11.53
C GLY A 88 -4.72 -28.66 12.91
N PRO A 89 -5.70 -28.92 13.79
CA PRO A 89 -7.06 -28.39 13.83
C PRO A 89 -7.15 -26.97 14.43
#